data_AF-A0A5N5TJ42-F1
#
_entry.id   AF-A0A5N5TJ42-F1
#
_cell.length_a   1.000
_cell.length_b   1.000
_cell.length_c   1.000
_cell.angle_alpha   90.00
_cell.angle_beta   90.00
_cell.angle_gamma   90.00
#
_symmetry.space_group_name_H-M   'P 1'
#
loop_
_entity.id
_entity.type
_entity.pdbx_description
1 polymer ?
#
loop_
_entity_poly.entity_id
_entity_poly.type
_entity_poly.pdbx_seq_one_letter_code
_entity_poly.pdbx_strand_id
1 'polypeptide(L)'
;FRFQKVTILPLVEYKRFTKYLKEGSLTLCRKLESLLNAKAKEDFVTSLISVLQYNKKAVSFLNQLIISDVKQAGDNDKVLFRANSMATKAIEVYMRLVGERYLETTLQEPVSRIIKSTKDFEVDCTKLQGDSSPSLEERRSNLLEAVRLVWSSILKSPKYFPAEIQEVFFAVRETLRNNDSFNRLISASVFLRLLCPA
;
A
#
# COMPACT_ATOMS: atom_id res chain seq x y z
N PHE A 1 -29.38 -5.98 19.22
CA PHE A 1 -28.98 -4.61 18.84
C PHE A 1 -28.33 -3.94 20.04
N ARG A 2 -27.11 -3.39 19.89
CA ARG A 2 -26.41 -2.67 20.96
C ARG A 2 -26.24 -1.22 20.50
N PHE A 3 -27.00 -0.31 21.10
CA PHE A 3 -26.93 1.12 20.79
C PHE A 3 -25.79 1.76 21.60
N GLN A 4 -24.93 2.55 20.95
CA GLN A 4 -23.85 3.28 21.61
C GLN A 4 -23.86 4.72 21.13
N LYS A 5 -23.99 5.67 22.07
CA LYS A 5 -23.89 7.10 21.82
C LYS A 5 -22.43 7.52 21.92
N VAL A 6 -21.87 8.05 20.85
CA VAL A 6 -20.51 8.61 20.80
C VAL A 6 -20.62 10.10 20.49
N THR A 7 -19.94 10.94 21.26
CA THR A 7 -19.91 12.39 21.06
C THR A 7 -18.56 12.81 20.50
N ILE A 8 -18.55 13.56 19.40
CA ILE A 8 -17.36 14.18 18.82
C ILE A 8 -17.30 15.63 19.28
N LEU A 9 -16.19 16.05 19.89
CA LEU A 9 -16.02 17.41 20.38
C LEU A 9 -15.73 18.39 19.22
N PRO A 10 -15.88 19.71 19.43
CA PRO A 10 -15.42 20.71 18.46
C PRO A 10 -13.90 20.59 18.20
N LEU A 11 -13.46 20.91 16.98
CA LEU A 11 -12.05 20.82 16.56
C LEU A 11 -11.07 21.60 17.46
N VAL A 12 -11.55 22.66 18.13
CA VAL A 12 -10.75 23.49 19.04
C VAL A 12 -10.23 22.67 20.23
N GLU A 13 -11.03 21.74 20.74
CA GLU A 13 -10.68 20.90 21.90
C GLU A 13 -9.54 19.93 21.57
N TYR A 14 -9.43 19.52 20.31
CA TYR A 14 -8.38 18.59 19.86
C TYR A 14 -7.05 19.29 19.54
N LYS A 15 -6.96 20.63 19.57
CA LYS A 15 -5.75 21.37 19.14
C LYS A 15 -4.48 20.92 19.84
N ARG A 16 -4.53 20.73 21.17
CA ARG A 16 -3.38 20.30 21.97
C ARG A 16 -2.96 18.87 21.61
N PHE A 17 -3.93 17.99 21.40
CA PHE A 17 -3.68 16.60 21.01
C PHE A 17 -3.11 16.51 19.60
N THR A 18 -3.67 17.25 18.64
CA THR A 18 -3.14 17.34 17.28
C THR A 18 -1.72 17.90 17.26
N LYS A 19 -1.41 18.90 18.11
CA LYS A 19 -0.02 19.39 18.26
C LYS A 19 0.91 18.29 18.75
N TYR A 20 0.52 17.56 19.79
CA TYR A 20 1.29 16.41 20.31
C TYR A 20 1.52 15.34 19.23
N LEU A 21 0.50 14.98 18.46
CA LEU A 21 0.64 14.00 17.37
C LEU A 21 1.60 14.48 16.28
N LYS A 22 1.61 15.78 15.95
CA LYS A 22 2.52 16.34 14.94
C LYS A 22 3.99 16.31 15.37
N GLU A 23 4.25 16.58 16.64
CA GLU A 23 5.61 16.71 17.19
C GLU A 23 6.15 15.38 17.73
N GLY A 24 5.27 14.49 18.20
CA GLY A 24 5.62 13.26 18.92
C GLY A 24 5.27 11.95 18.22
N SER A 25 4.77 11.98 16.98
CA SER A 25 4.32 10.78 16.24
C SER A 25 5.36 9.66 16.19
N LEU A 26 6.63 10.00 15.92
CA LEU A 26 7.71 9.01 15.85
C LEU A 26 7.96 8.33 17.20
N THR A 27 8.04 9.12 18.27
CA THR A 27 8.21 8.60 19.64
C THR A 27 7.03 7.73 20.06
N LEU A 28 5.82 8.14 19.68
CA LEU A 28 4.60 7.38 19.95
C LEU A 28 4.60 6.04 19.22
N CYS A 29 4.95 6.02 17.93
CA CYS A 29 5.07 4.78 17.15
C CYS A 29 6.09 3.82 17.78
N ARG A 30 7.28 4.31 18.14
CA ARG A 30 8.32 3.48 18.78
C ARG A 30 7.87 2.86 20.10
N LYS A 31 7.19 3.63 20.95
CA LYS A 31 6.67 3.12 22.23
C LYS A 31 5.55 2.09 22.04
N LEU A 32 4.71 2.29 21.03
CA LEU A 32 3.57 1.42 20.75
C LEU A 32 3.93 0.19 19.89
N GLU A 33 5.09 0.19 19.23
CA GLU A 33 5.54 -0.89 18.34
C GLU A 33 5.54 -2.26 19.01
N SER A 34 5.99 -2.35 20.28
CA SER A 34 6.01 -3.61 21.05
C SER A 34 4.74 -3.85 21.85
N LEU A 35 3.88 -2.84 22.03
CA LEU A 35 2.68 -2.92 22.87
C LEU A 35 1.42 -3.33 22.09
N LEU A 36 1.36 -2.97 20.80
CA LEU A 36 0.18 -3.21 19.98
C LEU A 36 0.31 -4.51 19.18
N ASN A 37 -0.81 -5.23 19.04
CA ASN A 37 -0.93 -6.32 18.09
C ASN A 37 -1.06 -5.79 16.64
N ALA A 38 -0.95 -6.68 15.65
CA ALA A 38 -0.94 -6.29 14.23
C ALA A 38 -2.17 -5.46 13.80
N LYS A 39 -3.37 -5.80 14.31
CA LYS A 39 -4.60 -5.09 13.96
C LYS A 39 -4.66 -3.69 14.60
N ALA A 40 -4.32 -3.59 15.88
CA ALA A 40 -4.27 -2.31 16.60
C ALA A 40 -3.21 -1.37 16.01
N LYS A 41 -2.06 -1.90 15.56
CA LYS A 41 -1.06 -1.11 14.82
C LYS A 41 -1.65 -0.49 13.56
N GLU A 42 -2.42 -1.27 12.79
CA GLU A 42 -3.03 -0.79 11.56
C GLU A 42 -4.08 0.30 11.83
N ASP A 43 -4.96 0.09 12.78
CA ASP A 43 -6.02 1.06 13.12
C ASP A 43 -5.41 2.36 13.66
N PHE A 44 -4.36 2.25 14.49
CA PHE A 44 -3.60 3.39 14.99
C PHE A 44 -2.90 4.16 13.86
N VAL A 45 -2.15 3.46 13.01
CA VAL A 45 -1.41 4.06 11.91
C VAL A 45 -2.34 4.69 10.89
N THR A 46 -3.48 4.06 10.60
CA THR A 46 -4.52 4.60 9.71
C THR A 46 -4.99 5.96 10.21
N SER A 47 -5.38 6.02 11.49
CA SER A 47 -5.84 7.25 12.12
C SER A 47 -4.74 8.32 12.15
N LEU A 48 -3.51 7.93 12.50
CA LEU A 48 -2.38 8.84 12.59
C LEU A 48 -2.02 9.44 11.22
N ILE A 49 -1.96 8.63 10.17
CA ILE A 49 -1.66 9.09 8.80
C ILE A 49 -2.73 10.05 8.31
N SER A 50 -4.03 9.77 8.55
CA SER A 50 -5.10 10.70 8.18
C SER A 50 -4.94 12.07 8.85
N VAL A 51 -4.63 12.10 10.14
CA VAL A 51 -4.39 13.35 10.89
C VAL A 51 -3.16 14.07 10.35
N LEU A 52 -2.05 13.36 10.12
CA LEU A 52 -0.81 13.95 9.62
C LEU A 52 -0.95 14.42 8.17
N GLN A 53 -1.73 13.74 7.34
CA GLN A 53 -2.00 14.14 5.96
C GLN A 53 -2.81 15.44 5.91
N TYR A 54 -3.86 15.55 6.75
CA TYR A 54 -4.61 16.80 6.89
C TYR A 54 -3.71 17.98 7.28
N ASN A 55 -2.68 17.73 8.10
CA ASN A 55 -1.70 18.72 8.54
C ASN A 55 -0.47 18.84 7.62
N LYS A 56 -0.45 18.20 6.44
CA LYS A 56 0.68 18.21 5.49
C LYS A 56 2.03 17.74 6.08
N LYS A 57 1.98 16.81 7.04
CA LYS A 57 3.15 16.23 7.73
C LYS A 57 3.36 14.73 7.46
N ALA A 58 2.47 14.09 6.69
CA ALA A 58 2.51 12.64 6.45
C ALA A 58 3.82 12.18 5.80
N VAL A 59 4.25 12.81 4.69
CA VAL A 59 5.49 12.44 3.97
C VAL A 59 6.72 12.57 4.88
N SER A 60 6.84 13.70 5.59
CA SER A 60 7.94 13.92 6.55
C SER A 60 7.96 12.88 7.68
N PHE A 61 6.78 12.50 8.20
CA PHE A 61 6.67 11.46 9.20
C PHE A 61 7.05 10.07 8.65
N LEU A 62 6.57 9.71 7.46
CA LEU A 62 6.91 8.44 6.80
C LEU A 62 8.42 8.32 6.61
N ASN A 63 9.06 9.37 6.10
CA ASN A 63 10.52 9.40 5.93
C ASN A 63 11.23 9.16 7.27
N GLN A 64 10.83 9.86 8.34
CA GLN A 64 11.42 9.67 9.67
C GLN A 64 11.20 8.25 10.22
N LEU A 65 10.00 7.70 10.04
CA LEU A 65 9.65 6.37 10.54
C LEU A 65 10.45 5.29 9.80
N ILE A 66 10.57 5.38 8.48
CA ILE A 66 11.30 4.39 7.68
C ILE A 66 12.80 4.49 7.95
N ILE A 67 13.37 5.70 7.99
CA ILE A 67 14.78 5.89 8.35
C ILE A 67 15.07 5.31 9.73
N SER A 68 14.13 5.45 10.68
CA SER A 68 14.26 4.82 11.99
C SER A 68 14.24 3.30 11.91
N ASP A 69 13.33 2.71 11.12
CA ASP A 69 13.21 1.26 10.95
C ASP A 69 14.46 0.68 10.29
N VAL A 70 14.99 1.36 9.27
CA VAL A 70 16.27 1.07 8.59
C VAL A 70 17.43 1.07 9.59
N LYS A 71 17.58 2.14 10.37
CA LYS A 71 18.65 2.23 11.37
C LYS A 71 18.55 1.16 12.45
N GLN A 72 17.34 0.74 12.81
CA GLN A 72 17.11 -0.30 13.81
C GLN A 72 17.38 -1.70 13.26
N ALA A 73 17.13 -1.94 11.97
CA ALA A 73 17.40 -3.23 11.33
C ALA A 73 18.91 -3.48 11.08
N GLY A 74 19.72 -2.43 10.99
CA GLY A 74 21.16 -2.54 10.72
C GLY A 74 21.43 -3.24 9.39
N ASP A 75 22.37 -4.19 9.38
CA ASP A 75 22.74 -4.97 8.18
C ASP A 75 21.76 -6.10 7.83
N ASN A 76 20.71 -6.29 8.64
CA ASN A 76 19.76 -7.38 8.45
C ASN A 76 18.58 -6.94 7.58
N ASP A 77 18.84 -6.77 6.28
CA ASP A 77 17.87 -6.35 5.26
C ASP A 77 16.59 -7.20 5.24
N LYS A 78 16.65 -8.45 5.73
CA LYS A 78 15.50 -9.38 5.83
C LYS A 78 14.50 -8.98 6.93
N VAL A 79 14.87 -8.08 7.83
CA VAL A 79 14.03 -7.58 8.92
C VAL A 79 13.31 -6.29 8.53
N LEU A 80 13.79 -5.59 7.49
CA LEU A 80 13.20 -4.37 6.97
C LEU A 80 11.84 -4.65 6.34
N PHE A 81 10.87 -3.78 6.64
CA PHE A 81 9.51 -3.89 6.12
C PHE A 81 8.81 -5.23 6.39
N ARG A 82 9.03 -5.81 7.58
CA ARG A 82 8.16 -6.90 8.08
C ARG A 82 6.70 -6.44 7.98
N ALA A 83 5.83 -7.31 7.46
CA ALA A 83 4.41 -7.01 7.26
C ALA A 83 3.67 -6.47 8.51
N ASN A 84 4.23 -6.70 9.70
CA ASN A 84 3.65 -6.31 10.99
C ASN A 84 4.33 -5.12 11.69
N SER A 85 5.32 -4.45 11.07
CA SER A 85 5.88 -3.22 11.63
C SER A 85 4.97 -2.01 11.36
N MET A 86 5.01 -1.00 12.24
CA MET A 86 4.27 0.25 11.98
C MET A 86 4.76 0.96 10.71
N ALA A 87 6.05 0.86 10.38
CA ALA A 87 6.61 1.44 9.16
C ALA A 87 5.95 0.88 7.88
N THR A 88 5.84 -0.45 7.79
CA THR A 88 5.20 -1.11 6.63
C THR A 88 3.73 -0.74 6.54
N LYS A 89 3.01 -0.80 7.68
CA LYS A 89 1.58 -0.44 7.73
C LYS A 89 1.37 1.03 7.37
N ALA A 90 2.29 1.92 7.75
CA ALA A 90 2.18 3.35 7.47
C ALA A 90 2.35 3.65 5.98
N ILE A 91 3.33 3.03 5.31
CA ILE A 91 3.45 3.15 3.85
C ILE A 91 2.23 2.55 3.16
N GLU A 92 1.75 1.39 3.58
CA GLU A 92 0.58 0.74 2.98
C GLU A 92 -0.68 1.60 3.08
N VAL A 93 -0.97 2.14 4.27
CA VAL A 93 -2.08 3.07 4.47
C VAL A 93 -1.89 4.32 3.61
N TYR A 94 -0.69 4.87 3.56
CA TYR A 94 -0.43 6.09 2.80
C TYR A 94 -0.57 5.87 1.29
N MET A 95 -0.03 4.77 0.76
CA MET A 95 -0.15 4.40 -0.64
C MET A 95 -1.62 4.21 -1.03
N ARG A 96 -2.44 3.58 -0.18
CA ARG A 96 -3.89 3.49 -0.41
C ARG A 96 -4.56 4.87 -0.40
N LEU A 97 -4.17 5.74 0.54
CA LEU A 97 -4.76 7.07 0.70
C LEU A 97 -4.52 8.00 -0.49
N VAL A 98 -3.34 7.96 -1.11
CA VAL A 98 -3.01 8.84 -2.26
C VAL A 98 -3.01 8.13 -3.61
N GLY A 99 -3.07 6.79 -3.60
CA GLY A 99 -2.97 5.94 -4.78
C GLY A 99 -4.28 5.69 -5.51
N GLU A 100 -5.43 6.04 -4.93
CA GLU A 100 -6.77 5.79 -5.53
C GLU A 100 -6.86 6.35 -6.95
N ARG A 101 -6.54 7.64 -7.14
CA ARG A 101 -6.55 8.27 -8.47
C ARG A 101 -5.58 7.63 -9.47
N TYR A 102 -4.42 7.17 -8.98
CA TYR A 102 -3.45 6.46 -9.80
C TYR A 102 -3.98 5.09 -10.26
N LEU A 103 -4.62 4.36 -9.35
CA LEU A 103 -5.25 3.07 -9.62
C LEU A 103 -6.39 3.20 -10.62
N GLU A 104 -7.28 4.18 -10.44
CA GLU A 104 -8.35 4.46 -11.39
C GLU A 104 -7.77 4.76 -12.78
N THR A 105 -6.84 5.71 -12.88
CA THR A 105 -6.25 6.11 -14.16
C THR A 105 -5.52 4.95 -14.87
N THR A 106 -4.92 4.04 -14.11
CA THR A 106 -4.08 2.96 -14.64
C THR A 106 -4.85 1.67 -14.93
N LEU A 107 -5.76 1.28 -14.03
CA LEU A 107 -6.39 -0.03 -14.02
C LEU A 107 -7.88 -0.02 -14.37
N GLN A 108 -8.58 1.12 -14.25
CA GLN A 108 -10.03 1.17 -14.50
C GLN A 108 -10.40 0.66 -15.89
N GLU A 109 -9.67 1.10 -16.92
CA GLU A 109 -9.91 0.74 -18.30
C GLU A 109 -9.64 -0.75 -18.60
N PRO A 110 -8.45 -1.32 -18.29
CA PRO A 110 -8.19 -2.73 -18.56
C PRO A 110 -9.08 -3.65 -17.72
N VAL A 111 -9.35 -3.32 -16.46
CA VAL A 111 -10.26 -4.09 -15.60
C VAL A 111 -11.69 -4.04 -16.15
N SER A 112 -12.18 -2.87 -16.57
CA SER A 112 -13.52 -2.74 -17.17
C SER A 112 -13.65 -3.57 -18.45
N ARG A 113 -12.60 -3.64 -19.28
CA ARG A 113 -12.59 -4.50 -20.49
C ARG A 113 -12.68 -5.98 -20.13
N ILE A 114 -11.92 -6.41 -19.13
CA ILE A 114 -11.92 -7.80 -18.66
C ILE A 114 -13.30 -8.16 -18.07
N ILE A 115 -13.90 -7.29 -17.25
CA ILE A 115 -15.23 -7.53 -16.67
C ILE A 115 -16.32 -7.63 -17.74
N LYS A 116 -16.24 -6.82 -18.81
CA LYS A 116 -17.20 -6.85 -19.93
C LYS A 116 -16.96 -8.02 -20.89
N SER A 117 -15.82 -8.70 -20.78
CA SER A 117 -15.47 -9.84 -21.62
C SER A 117 -16.25 -11.08 -21.17
N THR A 118 -16.76 -11.86 -22.12
CA THR A 118 -17.35 -13.18 -21.87
C THR A 118 -16.32 -14.31 -21.95
N LYS A 119 -15.02 -13.97 -22.06
CA LYS A 119 -13.92 -14.94 -22.16
C LYS A 119 -13.75 -15.71 -20.85
N ASP A 120 -13.45 -17.00 -20.99
CA ASP A 120 -13.05 -17.87 -19.90
C ASP A 120 -11.51 -17.83 -19.73
N PHE A 121 -11.07 -17.73 -18.48
CA PHE A 121 -9.67 -17.60 -18.07
C PHE A 121 -9.21 -18.77 -17.17
N GLU A 122 -10.06 -19.79 -16.95
CA GLU A 122 -9.71 -20.92 -16.09
C GLU A 122 -8.60 -21.78 -16.73
N VAL A 123 -7.52 -21.98 -15.99
CA VAL A 123 -6.35 -22.74 -16.44
C VAL A 123 -6.11 -24.00 -15.60
N ASP A 124 -6.90 -24.19 -14.54
CA ASP A 124 -6.86 -25.39 -13.69
C ASP A 124 -7.66 -26.53 -14.32
N CYS A 125 -6.94 -27.53 -14.85
CA CYS A 125 -7.52 -28.70 -15.48
C CYS A 125 -8.49 -29.48 -14.58
N THR A 126 -8.38 -29.39 -13.25
CA THR A 126 -9.26 -30.12 -12.32
C THR A 126 -10.65 -29.49 -12.20
N LYS A 127 -10.76 -28.19 -12.52
CA LYS A 127 -12.01 -27.44 -12.50
C LYS A 127 -12.72 -27.44 -13.86
N LEU A 128 -12.01 -27.86 -14.91
CA LEU A 128 -12.57 -28.05 -16.24
C LEU A 128 -13.41 -29.34 -16.24
N GLN A 129 -14.66 -29.23 -15.79
CA GLN A 129 -15.60 -30.34 -15.89
C GLN A 129 -16.07 -30.47 -17.36
N GLY A 130 -15.74 -31.62 -17.97
CA GLY A 130 -16.23 -32.03 -19.29
C GLY A 130 -15.44 -31.50 -20.50
N ASP A 131 -15.84 -32.00 -21.67
CA ASP A 131 -15.27 -31.72 -23.01
C ASP A 131 -15.76 -30.35 -23.54
N SER A 132 -15.63 -29.33 -22.70
CA SER A 132 -16.30 -28.04 -22.86
C SER A 132 -15.39 -27.03 -23.56
N SER A 133 -15.65 -26.80 -24.85
CA SER A 133 -15.13 -25.64 -25.59
C SER A 133 -15.38 -24.35 -24.80
N PRO A 134 -14.44 -23.41 -24.67
CA PRO A 134 -13.15 -23.30 -25.37
C PRO A 134 -12.06 -24.26 -24.88
N SER A 135 -11.08 -24.55 -25.75
CA SER A 135 -9.93 -25.40 -25.40
C SER A 135 -9.06 -24.77 -24.30
N LEU A 136 -8.30 -25.57 -23.56
CA LEU A 136 -7.34 -25.07 -22.56
C LEU A 136 -6.35 -24.06 -23.15
N GLU A 137 -5.91 -24.27 -24.39
CA GLU A 137 -5.01 -23.35 -25.09
C GLU A 137 -5.66 -21.99 -25.37
N GLU A 138 -6.94 -21.97 -25.71
CA GLU A 138 -7.69 -20.74 -25.89
C GLU A 138 -7.87 -19.99 -24.56
N ARG A 139 -8.19 -20.70 -23.46
CA ARG A 139 -8.28 -20.11 -22.11
C ARG A 139 -6.93 -19.50 -21.66
N ARG A 140 -5.82 -20.20 -21.92
CA ARG A 140 -4.46 -19.69 -21.68
C ARG A 140 -4.17 -18.44 -22.50
N SER A 141 -4.52 -18.45 -23.78
CA SER A 141 -4.36 -17.30 -24.67
C SER A 141 -5.15 -16.09 -24.15
N ASN A 142 -6.41 -16.30 -23.77
CA ASN A 142 -7.26 -15.27 -23.17
C ASN A 142 -6.63 -14.68 -21.90
N LEU A 143 -6.12 -15.53 -20.99
CA LEU A 143 -5.47 -15.09 -19.76
C LEU A 143 -4.21 -14.27 -20.06
N LEU A 144 -3.36 -14.73 -20.97
CA LEU A 144 -2.16 -14.00 -21.37
C LEU A 144 -2.48 -12.66 -22.03
N GLU A 145 -3.54 -12.58 -22.84
CA GLU A 145 -4.00 -11.33 -23.44
C GLU A 145 -4.47 -10.33 -22.36
N ALA A 146 -5.26 -10.80 -21.37
CA ALA A 146 -5.70 -9.99 -20.25
C ALA A 146 -4.51 -9.49 -19.39
N VAL A 147 -3.55 -10.35 -19.09
CA VAL A 147 -2.33 -9.98 -18.35
C VAL A 147 -1.52 -8.96 -19.13
N ARG A 148 -1.34 -9.14 -20.45
CA ARG A 148 -0.62 -8.18 -21.30
C ARG A 148 -1.33 -6.83 -21.35
N LEU A 149 -2.65 -6.81 -21.39
CA LEU A 149 -3.46 -5.60 -21.37
C LEU A 149 -3.20 -4.81 -20.06
N VAL A 150 -3.36 -5.46 -18.91
CA VAL A 150 -3.10 -4.85 -17.59
C VAL A 150 -1.64 -4.39 -17.48
N TRP A 151 -0.69 -5.25 -17.87
CA TRP A 151 0.74 -4.95 -17.81
C TRP A 151 1.13 -3.75 -18.69
N SER A 152 0.57 -3.65 -19.89
CA SER A 152 0.82 -2.51 -20.79
C SER A 152 0.35 -1.19 -20.16
N SER A 153 -0.80 -1.19 -19.47
CA SER A 153 -1.29 -0.01 -18.77
C SER A 153 -0.37 0.38 -17.60
N ILE A 154 0.08 -0.60 -16.80
CA ILE A 154 1.03 -0.37 -15.71
C ILE A 154 2.35 0.22 -16.26
N LEU A 155 2.92 -0.34 -17.34
CA LEU A 155 4.16 0.17 -17.93
C LEU A 155 4.06 1.61 -18.46
N LYS A 156 2.88 2.05 -18.89
CA LYS A 156 2.62 3.42 -19.38
C LYS A 156 2.22 4.40 -18.28
N SER A 157 2.02 3.90 -17.06
CA SER A 157 1.58 4.66 -15.90
C SER A 157 2.63 5.44 -15.09
N PRO A 158 3.97 5.36 -15.30
CA PRO A 158 4.94 6.06 -14.44
C PRO A 158 4.68 7.57 -14.26
N LYS A 159 4.19 8.25 -15.31
CA LYS A 159 3.83 9.68 -15.28
C LYS A 159 2.64 10.03 -14.38
N TYR A 160 1.82 9.05 -14.02
CA TYR A 160 0.65 9.23 -13.15
C TYR A 160 0.93 8.80 -11.72
N PHE A 161 2.12 8.25 -11.45
CA PHE A 161 2.45 7.73 -10.14
C PHE A 161 2.57 8.88 -9.13
N PRO A 162 1.96 8.80 -7.92
CA PRO A 162 1.89 9.93 -7.00
C PRO A 162 3.27 10.42 -6.57
N ALA A 163 3.52 11.73 -6.74
CA ALA A 163 4.81 12.35 -6.45
C ALA A 163 5.20 12.23 -4.96
N GLU A 164 4.20 12.24 -4.07
CA GLU A 164 4.40 12.08 -2.63
C GLU A 164 4.95 10.70 -2.27
N ILE A 165 4.51 9.64 -2.98
CA ILE A 165 5.06 8.29 -2.78
C ILE A 165 6.47 8.21 -3.36
N GLN A 166 6.72 8.87 -4.51
CA GLN A 166 8.07 8.92 -5.10
C GLN A 166 9.06 9.58 -4.14
N GLU A 167 8.67 10.67 -3.48
CA GLU A 167 9.51 11.35 -2.49
C GLU A 167 9.86 10.42 -1.31
N VAL A 168 8.87 9.66 -0.81
CA VAL A 168 9.10 8.67 0.26
C VAL A 168 10.08 7.61 -0.20
N PHE A 169 9.85 6.98 -1.36
CA PHE A 169 10.76 5.94 -1.86
C PHE A 169 12.15 6.49 -2.16
N PHE A 170 12.26 7.72 -2.68
CA PHE A 170 13.54 8.38 -2.91
C PHE A 170 14.32 8.55 -1.61
N ALA A 171 13.70 9.06 -0.54
CA ALA A 171 14.36 9.21 0.77
C ALA A 171 14.84 7.87 1.34
N VAL A 172 14.08 6.79 1.12
CA VAL A 172 14.45 5.44 1.53
C VAL A 172 15.64 4.92 0.72
N ARG A 173 15.68 5.18 -0.58
CA ARG A 173 16.79 4.80 -1.47
C ARG A 173 18.10 5.38 -0.98
N GLU A 174 18.11 6.68 -0.71
CA GLU A 174 19.29 7.41 -0.25
C GLU A 174 19.82 6.89 1.08
N THR A 175 18.91 6.41 1.94
CA THR A 175 19.26 5.89 3.27
C THR A 175 19.87 4.49 3.20
N LEU A 176 19.40 3.64 2.28
CA LEU A 176 19.75 2.21 2.27
C LEU A 176 21.06 1.88 1.54
N ARG A 177 21.59 2.75 0.66
CA ARG A 177 22.86 2.63 -0.09
C ARG A 177 23.10 1.34 -0.93
N ASN A 178 22.39 0.23 -0.65
CA ASN A 178 22.40 -1.03 -1.38
C ASN A 178 21.18 -1.12 -2.31
N ASN A 179 21.42 -1.21 -3.62
CA ASN A 179 20.37 -1.11 -4.63
C ASN A 179 19.40 -2.32 -4.66
N ASP A 180 19.85 -3.55 -4.39
CA ASP A 180 19.04 -4.74 -4.67
C ASP A 180 17.96 -5.06 -3.64
N SER A 181 18.25 -4.86 -2.35
CA SER A 181 17.24 -5.00 -1.29
C SER A 181 16.17 -3.92 -1.42
N PHE A 182 16.58 -2.70 -1.76
CA PHE A 182 15.68 -1.57 -1.94
C PHE A 182 14.74 -1.72 -3.15
N ASN A 183 15.26 -2.13 -4.31
CA ASN A 183 14.43 -2.34 -5.51
C ASN A 183 13.34 -3.40 -5.27
N ARG A 184 13.70 -4.48 -4.55
CA ARG A 184 12.73 -5.49 -4.12
C ARG A 184 11.68 -4.94 -3.17
N LEU A 185 12.06 -4.05 -2.25
CA LEU A 185 11.15 -3.42 -1.29
C LEU A 185 10.14 -2.48 -1.96
N ILE A 186 10.58 -1.63 -2.89
CA ILE A 186 9.65 -0.79 -3.65
C ILE A 186 8.70 -1.68 -4.46
N SER A 187 9.24 -2.65 -5.19
CA SER A 187 8.44 -3.55 -6.01
C SER A 187 7.39 -4.29 -5.17
N ALA A 188 7.80 -4.87 -4.04
CA ALA A 188 6.87 -5.51 -3.11
C ALA A 188 5.82 -4.54 -2.56
N SER A 189 6.17 -3.28 -2.28
CA SER A 189 5.22 -2.28 -1.79
C SER A 189 4.22 -1.86 -2.86
N VAL A 190 4.67 -1.58 -4.07
CA VAL A 190 3.80 -1.16 -5.17
C VAL A 190 2.93 -2.31 -5.66
N PHE A 191 3.48 -3.51 -5.87
CA PHE A 191 2.70 -4.65 -6.36
C PHE A 191 1.85 -5.28 -5.26
N LEU A 192 2.46 -5.75 -4.17
CA LEU A 192 1.72 -6.53 -3.16
C LEU A 192 0.76 -5.70 -2.32
N ARG A 193 0.97 -4.38 -2.21
CA ARG A 193 0.22 -3.53 -1.28
C ARG A 193 -0.59 -2.42 -1.94
N LEU A 194 -0.46 -2.22 -3.26
CA LEU A 194 -1.22 -1.22 -4.00
C LEU A 194 -1.89 -1.81 -5.24
N LEU A 195 -1.12 -2.35 -6.20
CA LEU A 195 -1.65 -2.79 -7.49
C LEU A 195 -2.43 -4.12 -7.42
N CYS A 196 -1.93 -5.13 -6.70
CA CYS A 196 -2.58 -6.44 -6.64
C CYS A 196 -3.83 -6.49 -5.73
N PRO A 197 -3.89 -5.75 -4.60
CA PRO A 197 -5.09 -5.73 -3.76
C PRO A 197 -6.24 -4.85 -4.28
N ALA A 198 -5.97 -3.93 -5.20
CA ALA A 198 -6.95 -3.02 -5.78
C ALA A 198 -7.80 -3.69 -6.86
#